data_AF-A0AAI8MNT1-F1
#
_entry.id   AF-A0AAI8MNT1-F1
#
_cell.length_a   1.000
_cell.length_b   1.000
_cell.length_c   1.000
_cell.angle_alpha   90.00
_cell.angle_beta   90.00
_cell.angle_gamma   90.00
#
_symmetry.space_group_name_H-M   'P 1'
#
loop_
_entity.id
_entity.type
_entity.pdbx_description
1 polymer ?
#
loop_
_entity_poly.entity_id
_entity_poly.type
_entity_poly.pdbx_seq_one_letter_code
_entity_poly.pdbx_strand_id
1 'polypeptide(L)'
;MITELLDANMDTVSFQTKLLFPQEISTDFLLAKAFEREILKLESKDIDEQVKIFMFIATHFNGVLHKEHFNELCTQCGIQENFLENLKAHPLLRYDSQSQILTFRYDFFNDFFKNISIANYLKQWCSFYDNNSKISHLKQAKRWRGV
;
A
#
# COMPACT_ATOMS: atom_id res chain seq x y z
N MET A 1 -26.42 28.01 -4.38
CA MET A 1 -26.69 27.50 -5.74
C MET A 1 -25.47 27.15 -6.58
N ILE A 2 -24.24 27.59 -6.26
CA ILE A 2 -23.00 27.03 -6.86
C ILE A 2 -22.42 25.91 -5.97
N THR A 3 -22.62 25.99 -4.65
CA THR A 3 -22.20 24.97 -3.67
C THR A 3 -22.92 23.63 -3.85
N GLU A 4 -24.20 23.62 -4.25
CA GLU A 4 -24.98 22.38 -4.41
C GLU A 4 -24.68 21.63 -5.72
N LEU A 5 -24.02 22.27 -6.70
CA LEU A 5 -23.66 21.65 -7.97
C LEU A 5 -22.27 20.98 -7.95
N LEU A 6 -21.45 21.24 -6.93
CA LEU A 6 -20.20 20.52 -6.69
C LEU A 6 -20.45 19.17 -5.99
N ASP A 7 -21.55 19.04 -5.24
CA ASP A 7 -21.92 17.82 -4.52
C ASP A 7 -22.63 16.78 -5.41
N ALA A 8 -23.16 17.18 -6.57
CA ALA A 8 -24.00 16.33 -7.42
C ALA A 8 -23.23 15.48 -8.44
N ASN A 9 -21.90 15.63 -8.56
CA ASN A 9 -21.09 14.95 -9.58
C ASN A 9 -19.87 14.21 -9.02
N MET A 10 -19.80 14.02 -7.70
CA MET A 10 -19.07 12.89 -7.14
C MET A 10 -19.95 11.66 -7.33
N ASP A 11 -20.02 11.14 -8.56
CA ASP A 11 -20.18 9.70 -8.74
C ASP A 11 -19.24 9.07 -7.73
N THR A 12 -19.79 8.34 -6.75
CA THR A 12 -19.04 7.82 -5.61
C THR A 12 -17.93 6.92 -6.15
N VAL A 13 -16.74 7.48 -6.37
CA VAL A 13 -15.60 6.75 -6.92
C VAL A 13 -15.23 5.72 -5.88
N SER A 14 -15.65 4.49 -6.11
CA SER A 14 -15.34 3.36 -5.25
C SER A 14 -14.05 2.74 -5.75
N PHE A 15 -12.98 2.89 -4.97
CA PHE A 15 -11.73 2.18 -5.21
C PHE A 15 -11.80 0.77 -4.65
N GLN A 16 -11.32 -0.20 -5.43
CA GLN A 16 -11.11 -1.56 -4.95
C GLN A 16 -9.70 -1.68 -4.38
N THR A 17 -9.59 -1.70 -3.05
CA THR A 17 -8.32 -1.80 -2.31
C THR A 17 -8.59 -2.49 -0.97
N LYS A 18 -7.64 -3.30 -0.51
CA LYS A 18 -7.70 -3.99 0.79
C LYS A 18 -6.81 -3.34 1.84
N LEU A 19 -5.91 -2.47 1.40
CA LEU A 19 -4.88 -1.82 2.22
C LEU A 19 -5.22 -0.37 2.58
N LEU A 20 -6.06 0.29 1.78
CA LEU A 20 -6.54 1.64 2.02
C LEU A 20 -8.05 1.65 2.32
N PHE A 21 -8.51 2.68 3.02
CA PHE A 21 -9.94 2.91 3.33
C PHE A 21 -10.41 4.26 2.76
N PRO A 22 -10.40 4.44 1.43
CA PRO A 22 -10.62 5.75 0.79
C PRO A 22 -12.05 6.30 0.96
N GLN A 23 -13.01 5.49 1.37
CA GLN A 23 -14.37 5.91 1.69
C GLN A 23 -14.46 6.51 3.11
N GLU A 24 -13.49 6.24 3.97
CA GLU A 24 -13.49 6.63 5.39
C GLU A 24 -12.40 7.66 5.71
N ILE A 25 -11.25 7.56 5.03
CA ILE A 25 -10.04 8.34 5.31
C ILE A 25 -9.68 9.19 4.08
N SER A 26 -9.70 10.52 4.24
CA SER A 26 -9.43 11.45 3.13
C SER A 26 -8.02 11.31 2.55
N THR A 27 -7.02 11.02 3.39
CA THR A 27 -5.65 10.76 2.93
C THR A 27 -5.58 9.54 2.01
N ASP A 28 -6.25 8.46 2.40
CA ASP A 28 -6.34 7.22 1.63
C ASP A 28 -7.04 7.46 0.29
N PHE A 29 -8.07 8.31 0.26
CA PHE A 29 -8.73 8.74 -0.98
C PHE A 29 -7.76 9.47 -1.92
N LEU A 30 -6.98 10.43 -1.40
CA LEU A 30 -6.01 11.17 -2.21
C LEU A 30 -4.92 10.25 -2.78
N LEU A 31 -4.46 9.29 -1.98
CA LEU A 31 -3.49 8.30 -2.43
C LEU A 31 -4.07 7.33 -3.46
N ALA A 32 -5.28 6.82 -3.23
CA ALA A 32 -5.98 5.97 -4.18
C ALA A 32 -6.17 6.68 -5.53
N LYS A 33 -6.52 7.98 -5.50
CA LYS A 33 -6.58 8.82 -6.72
C LYS A 33 -5.22 9.00 -7.39
N ALA A 34 -4.14 9.18 -6.62
CA ALA A 34 -2.80 9.28 -7.18
C ALA A 34 -2.38 7.97 -7.86
N PHE A 35 -2.59 6.83 -7.20
CA PHE A 35 -2.26 5.51 -7.74
C PHE A 35 -3.12 5.14 -8.95
N GLU A 36 -4.41 5.44 -8.94
CA GLU A 36 -5.33 5.26 -10.08
C GLU A 36 -4.80 5.94 -11.35
N ARG A 37 -4.33 7.19 -11.24
CA ARG A 37 -3.77 7.95 -12.36
C ARG A 37 -2.50 7.33 -12.92
N GLU A 38 -1.78 6.57 -12.11
CA GLU A 38 -0.53 5.94 -12.48
C GLU A 38 -0.70 4.48 -12.94
N ILE A 39 -1.88 3.84 -12.77
CA ILE A 39 -2.15 2.46 -13.25
C ILE A 39 -1.82 2.31 -14.74
N LEU A 40 -2.23 3.28 -15.56
CA LEU A 40 -1.98 3.27 -17.01
C LEU A 40 -0.50 3.43 -17.38
N LYS A 41 0.34 3.88 -16.44
CA LYS A 41 1.77 4.14 -16.65
C LYS A 41 2.65 3.08 -15.99
N LEU A 42 2.22 2.54 -14.84
CA LEU A 42 2.95 1.61 -13.98
C LEU A 42 2.66 0.15 -14.31
N GLU A 43 2.79 -0.23 -15.58
CA GLU A 43 2.64 -1.62 -16.04
C GLU A 43 1.34 -2.30 -15.59
N SER A 44 0.25 -1.55 -15.43
CA SER A 44 -1.05 -2.04 -14.96
C SER A 44 -1.08 -2.52 -13.50
N LYS A 45 -0.14 -2.08 -12.65
CA LYS A 45 -0.20 -2.40 -11.22
C LYS A 45 -1.41 -1.77 -10.55
N ASP A 46 -2.16 -2.58 -9.82
CA ASP A 46 -3.32 -2.09 -9.07
C ASP A 46 -2.90 -1.22 -7.87
N ILE A 47 -3.90 -0.64 -7.20
CA ILE A 47 -3.66 0.25 -6.06
C ILE A 47 -2.93 -0.49 -4.92
N ASP A 48 -3.31 -1.74 -4.62
CA ASP A 48 -2.72 -2.50 -3.51
C ASP A 48 -1.26 -2.90 -3.83
N GLU A 49 -0.96 -3.24 -5.08
CA GLU A 49 0.40 -3.52 -5.54
C GLU A 49 1.30 -2.29 -5.44
N GLN A 50 0.80 -1.12 -5.85
CA GLN A 50 1.53 0.14 -5.67
C GLN A 50 1.77 0.43 -4.19
N VAL A 51 0.73 0.34 -3.34
CA VAL A 51 0.85 0.53 -1.89
C VAL A 51 1.91 -0.40 -1.29
N LYS A 52 1.97 -1.68 -1.69
CA LYS A 52 2.99 -2.62 -1.20
C LYS A 52 4.42 -2.20 -1.56
N ILE A 53 4.64 -1.65 -2.76
CA ILE A 53 5.96 -1.14 -3.16
C ILE A 53 6.36 0.02 -2.26
N PHE A 54 5.46 0.97 -2.01
CA PHE A 54 5.72 2.10 -1.13
C PHE A 54 5.90 1.70 0.35
N MET A 55 5.15 0.70 0.82
CA MET A 55 5.38 0.06 2.12
C MET A 55 6.77 -0.57 2.21
N PHE A 56 7.22 -1.27 1.16
CA PHE A 56 8.54 -1.88 1.13
C PHE A 56 9.63 -0.80 1.20
N ILE A 57 9.53 0.25 0.38
CA ILE A 57 10.46 1.39 0.40
C ILE A 57 10.52 2.04 1.79
N ALA A 58 9.37 2.27 2.43
CA ALA A 58 9.30 2.90 3.74
C ALA A 58 9.85 2.03 4.87
N THR A 59 9.62 0.71 4.82
CA THR A 59 10.01 -0.21 5.89
C THR A 59 11.43 -0.75 5.77
N HIS A 60 11.88 -1.08 4.56
CA HIS A 60 13.18 -1.70 4.33
C HIS A 60 14.29 -0.66 4.09
N PHE A 61 13.97 0.45 3.44
CA PHE A 61 14.94 1.49 3.10
C PHE A 61 14.70 2.80 3.84
N ASN A 62 13.79 2.81 4.82
CA ASN A 62 13.41 4.00 5.59
C ASN A 62 13.01 5.20 4.71
N GLY A 63 12.42 4.94 3.54
CA GLY A 63 12.00 5.98 2.60
C GLY A 63 13.12 6.55 1.72
N VAL A 64 14.34 6.00 1.79
CA VAL A 64 15.51 6.45 1.02
C VAL A 64 16.04 5.32 0.16
N LEU A 65 15.72 5.35 -1.14
CA LEU A 65 16.10 4.34 -2.09
C LEU A 65 17.31 4.80 -2.91
N HIS A 66 18.48 4.20 -2.64
CA HIS A 66 19.69 4.41 -3.43
C HIS A 66 19.66 3.52 -4.68
N LYS A 67 20.42 3.90 -5.73
CA LYS A 67 20.56 3.11 -6.96
C LYS A 67 20.94 1.65 -6.71
N GLU A 68 21.79 1.38 -5.72
CA GLU A 68 22.21 0.03 -5.34
C GLU A 68 21.07 -0.84 -4.79
N HIS A 69 20.01 -0.24 -4.22
CA HIS A 69 18.84 -0.94 -3.70
C HIS A 69 17.82 -1.31 -4.80
N PHE A 70 18.01 -0.84 -6.04
CA PHE A 70 17.02 -1.02 -7.10
C PHE A 70 16.82 -2.49 -7.48
N ASN A 71 17.91 -3.27 -7.57
CA ASN A 71 17.82 -4.70 -7.87
C ASN A 71 17.09 -5.48 -6.77
N GLU A 72 17.30 -5.09 -5.51
CA GLU A 72 16.60 -5.68 -4.37
C GLU A 72 15.10 -5.36 -4.44
N LEU A 73 14.74 -4.09 -4.69
CA LEU A 73 13.35 -3.68 -4.87
C LEU A 73 12.67 -4.46 -6.00
N CYS A 74 13.34 -4.59 -7.16
CA CYS A 74 12.88 -5.38 -8.30
C CYS A 74 12.57 -6.82 -7.93
N THR A 75 13.50 -7.46 -7.23
CA THR A 75 13.39 -8.87 -6.83
C THR A 75 12.29 -9.08 -5.80
N GLN A 76 12.23 -8.23 -4.75
CA GLN A 76 11.30 -8.42 -3.63
C GLN A 76 9.87 -8.02 -3.98
N CYS A 77 9.69 -7.02 -4.84
CA CYS A 77 8.37 -6.56 -5.25
C CYS A 77 7.88 -7.16 -6.58
N GLY A 78 8.68 -8.01 -7.24
CA GLY A 78 8.34 -8.59 -8.54
C GLY A 78 8.07 -7.51 -9.60
N ILE A 79 8.97 -6.53 -9.68
CA ILE A 79 8.87 -5.39 -10.61
C ILE A 79 10.01 -5.42 -11.61
N GLN A 80 9.73 -5.07 -12.87
CA GLN A 80 10.75 -5.00 -13.93
C GLN A 80 11.61 -3.74 -13.79
N GLU A 81 12.81 -3.72 -14.38
CA GLU A 81 13.73 -2.57 -14.27
C GLU A 81 13.16 -1.28 -14.88
N ASN A 82 12.39 -1.38 -15.97
CA ASN A 82 11.69 -0.25 -16.59
C ASN A 82 10.70 0.45 -15.63
N PHE A 83 10.17 -0.26 -14.61
CA PHE A 83 9.33 0.31 -13.57
C PHE A 83 10.07 1.39 -12.75
N LEU A 84 11.40 1.31 -12.64
CA LEU A 84 12.20 2.29 -11.92
C LEU A 84 12.11 3.68 -12.56
N GLU A 85 12.03 3.76 -13.89
CA GLU A 85 11.85 5.05 -14.57
C GLU A 85 10.49 5.67 -14.25
N ASN A 86 9.45 4.83 -14.13
CA ASN A 86 8.13 5.30 -13.70
C ASN A 86 8.14 5.77 -12.24
N LEU A 87 8.87 5.09 -11.35
CA LEU A 87 9.03 5.53 -9.96
C LEU A 87 9.70 6.91 -9.86
N LYS A 88 10.70 7.20 -10.70
CA LYS A 88 11.38 8.51 -10.72
C LYS A 88 10.41 9.65 -11.06
N ALA A 89 9.39 9.37 -11.88
CA ALA A 89 8.37 10.33 -12.27
C ALA A 89 7.16 10.37 -11.30
N HIS A 90 7.10 9.45 -10.32
CA HIS A 90 5.92 9.27 -9.49
C HIS A 90 5.65 10.50 -8.59
N PRO A 91 4.40 10.97 -8.47
CA PRO A 91 4.08 12.20 -7.73
C PRO A 91 4.40 12.14 -6.24
N LEU A 92 4.42 10.95 -5.64
CA LEU A 92 4.77 10.76 -4.22
C LEU A 92 6.27 10.76 -3.97
N LEU A 93 7.08 10.73 -5.03
CA LEU A 93 8.52 10.59 -4.94
C LEU A 93 9.22 11.84 -5.48
N ARG A 94 10.47 11.97 -5.07
CA ARG A 94 11.45 12.91 -5.58
C ARG A 94 12.71 12.12 -5.91
N TYR A 95 13.14 12.23 -7.16
CA TYR A 95 14.41 11.70 -7.61
C TYR A 95 15.44 12.82 -7.74
N ASP A 96 16.62 12.62 -7.15
CA ASP A 96 17.78 13.47 -7.32
C ASP A 96 18.75 12.81 -8.31
N SER A 97 18.93 13.43 -9.48
CA SER A 97 19.79 12.91 -10.54
C SER A 97 21.27 13.00 -10.23
N GLN A 98 21.70 13.90 -9.32
CA GLN A 98 23.11 14.02 -8.94
C GLN A 98 23.51 12.90 -8.00
N SER A 99 22.73 12.69 -6.93
CA SER A 99 22.99 11.65 -5.95
C SER A 99 22.44 10.28 -6.34
N GLN A 100 21.59 10.19 -7.38
CA GLN A 100 20.89 8.97 -7.80
C GLN A 100 20.03 8.36 -6.68
N ILE A 101 19.44 9.23 -5.84
CA ILE A 101 18.60 8.85 -4.70
C ILE A 101 17.15 9.17 -5.01
N LEU A 102 16.27 8.25 -4.66
CA LEU A 102 14.83 8.40 -4.70
C LEU A 102 14.29 8.45 -3.27
N THR A 103 13.53 9.50 -2.95
CA THR A 103 12.96 9.73 -1.62
C THR A 103 11.48 10.06 -1.71
N PHE A 104 10.75 9.89 -0.61
CA PHE A 104 9.40 10.47 -0.53
C PHE A 104 9.45 11.98 -0.65
N ARG A 105 8.49 12.54 -1.40
CA ARG A 105 8.38 13.99 -1.59
C ARG A 105 8.09 14.74 -0.28
N TYR A 106 7.34 14.09 0.62
CA TYR A 106 7.03 14.59 1.95
C TYR A 106 7.39 13.50 2.97
N ASP A 107 7.96 13.92 4.10
CA ASP A 107 8.32 13.08 5.24
C ASP A 107 7.13 12.26 5.78
N PHE A 108 5.95 12.87 5.77
CA PHE A 108 4.67 12.23 6.10
C PHE A 108 4.48 10.86 5.45
N PHE A 109 4.87 10.69 4.18
CA PHE A 109 4.63 9.45 3.46
C PHE A 109 5.42 8.27 4.04
N ASN A 110 6.63 8.51 4.55
CA ASN A 110 7.45 7.44 5.13
C ASN A 110 6.73 6.81 6.33
N ASP A 111 6.24 7.64 7.25
CA ASP A 111 5.53 7.17 8.43
C ASP A 111 4.15 6.62 8.07
N PHE A 112 3.47 7.24 7.12
CA PHE A 112 2.19 6.76 6.61
C PHE A 112 2.28 5.31 6.08
N PHE A 113 3.24 5.02 5.20
CA PHE A 113 3.38 3.68 4.64
C PHE A 113 3.90 2.65 5.65
N LYS A 114 4.71 3.06 6.63
CA LYS A 114 5.05 2.20 7.78
C LYS A 114 3.81 1.86 8.60
N ASN A 115 2.94 2.83 8.87
CA ASN A 115 1.71 2.61 9.62
C ASN A 115 0.75 1.66 8.91
N ILE A 116 0.61 1.77 7.58
CA ILE A 116 -0.13 0.76 6.80
C ILE A 116 0.48 -0.62 6.97
N SER A 117 1.81 -0.74 6.90
CA SER A 117 2.50 -2.03 7.07
C SER A 117 2.24 -2.65 8.45
N ILE A 118 2.32 -1.86 9.51
CA ILE A 118 2.02 -2.28 10.88
C ILE A 118 0.55 -2.71 11.00
N ALA A 119 -0.39 -1.89 10.53
CA ALA A 119 -1.82 -2.19 10.59
C ALA A 119 -2.15 -3.49 9.83
N ASN A 120 -1.57 -3.68 8.65
CA ASN A 120 -1.74 -4.90 7.86
C ASN A 120 -1.14 -6.13 8.56
N TYR A 121 0.04 -6.01 9.17
CA TYR A 121 0.65 -7.08 9.95
C TYR A 121 -0.22 -7.48 11.15
N LEU A 122 -0.72 -6.50 11.91
CA LEU A 122 -1.61 -6.75 13.05
C LEU A 122 -2.92 -7.41 12.63
N LYS A 123 -3.51 -6.98 11.51
CA LYS A 123 -4.72 -7.60 10.95
C LYS A 123 -4.51 -9.08 10.61
N GLN A 124 -3.37 -9.42 10.01
CA GLN A 124 -3.00 -10.80 9.72
C GLN A 124 -2.76 -11.61 10.99
N TRP A 125 -2.07 -11.03 11.96
CA TRP A 125 -1.80 -11.66 13.25
C TRP A 125 -3.09 -11.98 14.02
N CYS A 126 -4.03 -11.03 14.11
CA CYS A 126 -5.34 -11.27 14.73
C CYS A 126 -6.12 -12.38 14.00
N SER A 127 -6.11 -12.36 12.66
CA SER A 127 -6.79 -13.40 11.86
C SER A 127 -6.19 -14.78 12.11
N PHE A 128 -4.86 -14.88 12.24
CA PHE A 128 -4.18 -16.12 12.60
C PHE A 128 -4.55 -16.58 14.02
N TYR A 129 -4.56 -15.67 15.00
CA TYR A 129 -4.90 -15.98 16.38
C TYR A 129 -6.35 -16.48 16.53
N ASP A 130 -7.31 -15.82 15.88
CA ASP A 130 -8.73 -16.20 15.92
C ASP A 130 -8.97 -17.59 15.33
N ASN A 131 -8.30 -17.90 14.22
CA ASN A 131 -8.40 -19.21 13.59
C ASN A 131 -7.83 -20.32 14.50
N ASN A 132 -6.70 -20.07 15.16
CA ASN A 132 -6.12 -21.05 16.09
C ASN A 132 -6.96 -21.23 17.37
N SER A 133 -7.58 -20.16 17.87
CA SER A 133 -8.51 -20.21 18.99
C SER A 133 -9.75 -21.03 18.64
N LYS A 134 -10.33 -20.85 17.44
CA LYS A 134 -11.46 -21.66 16.96
C LYS A 134 -11.08 -23.15 16.81
N ILE A 135 -9.88 -23.44 16.30
CA ILE A 135 -9.39 -24.83 16.17
C ILE A 135 -9.22 -25.50 17.54
N SER A 136 -8.72 -24.79 18.55
CA SER A 136 -8.55 -25.36 19.90
C SER A 136 -9.90 -25.68 20.56
N HIS A 137 -10.89 -24.80 20.42
CA HIS A 137 -12.26 -25.05 20.89
C HIS A 137 -12.94 -26.22 20.16
N LEU A 138 -12.75 -26.35 18.85
CA LEU A 138 -13.29 -27.48 18.07
C LEU A 138 -12.63 -28.81 18.45
N LYS A 139 -11.32 -28.83 18.71
CA LYS A 139 -10.61 -30.03 19.19
C LYS A 139 -11.10 -30.46 20.58
N GLN A 140 -11.34 -29.51 21.48
CA GLN A 140 -11.95 -29.81 22.78
C GLN A 140 -13.37 -30.34 22.59
N ALA A 141 -14.23 -29.67 21.81
CA ALA A 141 -15.61 -30.10 21.57
C ALA A 141 -15.72 -31.50 20.93
N LYS A 142 -14.77 -31.91 20.08
CA LYS A 142 -14.69 -33.29 19.56
C LYS A 142 -14.28 -34.30 20.63
N ARG A 143 -13.32 -33.95 21.48
CA ARG A 143 -12.87 -34.80 22.61
C ARG A 143 -13.99 -35.08 23.63
N TRP A 144 -14.92 -34.15 23.84
CA TRP A 144 -16.10 -34.36 24.70
C TRP A 144 -17.23 -35.17 24.04
N ARG A 145 -17.20 -35.37 22.72
CA ARG A 145 -18.24 -36.13 21.98
C ARG A 145 -17.88 -37.60 21.71
N GLY A 146 -16.73 -38.10 22.18
CA GLY A 146 -16.41 -39.52 22.14
C GLY A 146 -16.44 -40.16 20.76
N VAL A 147 -15.87 -39.50 19.75
CA VAL A 147 -15.48 -40.11 18.46
C VAL A 147 -13.96 -40.04 18.35
#